data_AF-A0A0C3QGD3-F1
#
_entry.id   AF-A0A0C3QGD3-F1
#
_cell.length_a   1.000
_cell.length_b   1.000
_cell.length_c   1.000
_cell.angle_alpha   90.00
_cell.angle_beta   90.00
_cell.angle_gamma   90.00
#
_symmetry.space_group_name_H-M   'P 1'
#
loop_
_entity.id
_entity.type
_entity.pdbx_description
1 polymer ?
#
loop_
_entity_poly.entity_id
_entity_poly.type
_entity_poly.pdbx_seq_one_letter_code
_entity_poly.pdbx_strand_id
1 'polypeptide(L)'
;MSRAIWCVLCFVAWLGLCSAQLPNVAVNFSCHGGYEWMLNSHKEDLCRVYAYLSAQSRCFSDKTWTVKQLDDDHKRYPPPNDDKATPCQCNEPVYSLIQACTVCQGFPANTSWSDWTDACDHTYQGFPYGLSPLIEVPAWANLDVIQADKWSEAVAKTYAETQNPGPSTGTSTGIPSPSGTHPDYNKVIKIIIGSSVGIGCLLIIVAVIIICRLRNRPRLPPPGDARNPARMGP
;
A
#
# COMPACT_ATOMS: atom_id res chain seq x y z
N MET A 1 30.19 16.41 -24.54
CA MET A 1 28.87 15.89 -24.12
C MET A 1 28.03 17.02 -23.55
N SER A 2 26.79 17.17 -24.02
CA SER A 2 25.97 18.35 -23.73
C SER A 2 25.44 18.33 -22.29
N ARG A 3 25.46 19.49 -21.61
CA ARG A 3 24.90 19.70 -20.26
C ARG A 3 23.45 19.22 -20.11
N ALA A 4 22.71 19.16 -21.22
CA ALA A 4 21.35 18.64 -21.27
C ALA A 4 21.25 17.14 -20.91
N ILE A 5 22.27 16.33 -21.24
CA ILE A 5 22.30 14.89 -20.96
C ILE A 5 22.39 14.67 -19.44
N TRP A 6 23.20 15.46 -18.74
CA TRP A 6 23.32 15.39 -17.28
C TRP A 6 22.02 15.80 -16.57
N CYS A 7 21.31 16.84 -17.02
CA CYS A 7 20.02 17.21 -16.42
C CYS A 7 18.94 16.14 -16.60
N VAL A 8 18.88 15.50 -17.77
CA VAL A 8 17.92 14.41 -18.03
C VAL A 8 18.25 13.19 -17.19
N LEU A 9 19.53 12.80 -17.08
CA LEU A 9 19.94 11.67 -16.24
C LEU A 9 19.69 11.91 -14.75
N CYS A 10 19.96 13.12 -14.23
CA CYS A 10 19.62 13.46 -12.85
C CYS A 10 18.11 13.43 -12.60
N PHE A 11 17.29 13.89 -13.55
CA PHE A 11 15.83 13.88 -13.40
C PHE A 11 15.24 12.46 -13.46
N VAL A 12 15.74 11.60 -14.36
CA VAL A 12 15.34 10.19 -14.41
C VAL A 12 15.78 9.43 -13.16
N ALA A 13 16.98 9.69 -12.65
CA ALA A 13 17.44 9.15 -11.38
C ALA A 13 16.52 9.60 -10.22
N TRP A 14 16.11 10.87 -10.21
CA TRP A 14 15.20 11.42 -9.20
C TRP A 14 13.79 10.83 -9.27
N LEU A 15 13.28 10.55 -10.48
CA LEU A 15 12.00 9.85 -10.67
C LEU A 15 12.07 8.37 -10.24
N GLY A 16 13.20 7.69 -10.45
CA GLY A 16 13.41 6.29 -10.03
C GLY A 16 13.43 6.10 -8.51
N LEU A 17 13.82 7.13 -7.76
CA LEU A 17 13.87 7.13 -6.28
C LEU A 17 12.49 7.23 -5.61
N CYS A 18 11.41 7.54 -6.35
CA CYS A 18 10.07 7.73 -5.80
C CYS A 18 9.10 6.58 -6.15
N SER A 19 9.60 5.42 -6.57
CA SER A 19 8.75 4.24 -6.78
C SER A 19 8.47 3.58 -5.43
N ALA A 20 7.23 3.67 -4.95
CA ALA A 20 6.78 2.84 -3.84
C ALA A 20 6.83 1.36 -4.27
N GLN A 21 7.87 0.65 -3.84
CA GLN A 21 8.02 -0.78 -4.08
C GLN A 21 7.39 -1.55 -2.92
N LEU A 22 6.62 -2.59 -3.24
CA LEU A 22 6.11 -3.52 -2.23
C LEU A 22 7.26 -4.30 -1.57
N PRO A 23 7.11 -4.71 -0.29
CA PRO A 23 8.06 -5.61 0.35
C PRO A 23 8.21 -6.93 -0.42
N ASN A 24 9.37 -7.57 -0.28
CA ASN A 24 9.60 -8.88 -0.89
C ASN A 24 9.01 -9.96 0.03
N VAL A 25 7.88 -10.53 -0.35
CA VAL A 25 7.17 -11.53 0.47
C VAL A 25 7.03 -12.86 -0.24
N ALA A 26 7.08 -13.94 0.53
CA ALA A 26 6.91 -15.30 0.04
C ALA A 26 5.71 -15.97 0.71
N VAL A 27 4.76 -16.42 -0.12
CA VAL A 27 3.63 -17.28 0.23
C VAL A 27 3.53 -18.32 -0.88
N ASN A 28 3.79 -19.59 -0.56
CA ASN A 28 3.94 -20.67 -1.53
C ASN A 28 2.80 -21.70 -1.50
N PHE A 29 1.66 -21.32 -0.94
CA PHE A 29 0.44 -22.13 -0.87
C PHE A 29 -0.76 -21.26 -1.26
N SER A 30 -1.93 -21.89 -1.31
CA SER A 30 -3.21 -21.21 -1.54
C SER A 30 -4.22 -21.69 -0.52
N CYS A 31 -5.15 -20.82 -0.13
CA CYS A 31 -6.29 -21.22 0.69
C CYS A 31 -7.10 -22.34 0.01
N HIS A 32 -7.74 -23.18 0.82
CA HIS A 32 -8.73 -24.13 0.34
C HIS A 32 -9.94 -23.41 -0.28
N GLY A 33 -10.74 -24.13 -1.07
CA GLY A 33 -11.97 -23.57 -1.63
C GLY A 33 -12.98 -23.19 -0.55
N GLY A 34 -13.81 -22.17 -0.80
CA GLY A 34 -14.81 -21.67 0.15
C GLY A 34 -14.35 -20.46 0.99
N TYR A 35 -13.09 -20.05 0.84
CA TYR A 35 -12.48 -18.89 1.51
C TYR A 35 -12.32 -17.66 0.59
N GLU A 36 -12.98 -17.64 -0.57
CA GLU A 36 -12.91 -16.54 -1.55
C GLU A 36 -13.44 -15.23 -0.98
N TRP A 37 -14.34 -15.30 0.01
CA TRP A 37 -14.86 -14.14 0.73
C TRP A 37 -13.79 -13.40 1.54
N MET A 38 -12.67 -14.05 1.87
CA MET A 38 -11.57 -13.45 2.63
C MET A 38 -10.60 -12.63 1.76
N LEU A 39 -10.69 -12.75 0.43
CA LEU A 39 -9.85 -11.99 -0.49
C LEU A 39 -10.12 -10.48 -0.38
N ASN A 40 -9.08 -9.66 -0.49
CA ASN A 40 -9.25 -8.21 -0.59
C ASN A 40 -9.79 -7.79 -1.98
N SER A 41 -10.07 -6.49 -2.21
CA SER A 41 -10.59 -6.05 -3.51
C SER A 41 -9.59 -6.23 -4.67
N HIS A 42 -8.29 -6.27 -4.35
CA HIS A 42 -7.22 -6.65 -5.29
C HIS A 42 -7.16 -8.17 -5.60
N LYS A 43 -8.06 -8.98 -5.03
CA LYS A 43 -8.08 -10.45 -5.17
C LYS A 43 -6.81 -11.13 -4.66
N GLU A 44 -6.17 -10.52 -3.67
CA GLU A 44 -4.99 -11.07 -3.02
C GLU A 44 -5.39 -11.97 -1.86
N ASP A 45 -4.60 -13.03 -1.69
CA ASP A 45 -4.66 -13.93 -0.55
C ASP A 45 -4.30 -13.19 0.75
N LEU A 46 -5.09 -13.41 1.79
CA LEU A 46 -4.93 -12.74 3.09
C LEU A 46 -3.58 -13.06 3.76
N CYS A 47 -3.00 -14.25 3.54
CA CYS A 47 -1.67 -14.60 4.07
C CYS A 47 -0.60 -13.72 3.40
N ARG A 48 -0.81 -13.34 2.13
CA ARG A 48 0.05 -12.39 1.42
C ARG A 48 -0.12 -10.97 1.96
N VAL A 49 -1.34 -10.53 2.25
CA VAL A 49 -1.59 -9.22 2.88
C VAL A 49 -0.91 -9.17 4.26
N TYR A 50 -1.06 -10.22 5.08
CA TYR A 50 -0.31 -10.38 6.34
C TYR A 50 1.20 -10.24 6.13
N ALA A 51 1.75 -10.92 5.12
CA ALA A 51 3.17 -10.87 4.84
C ALA A 51 3.63 -9.45 4.47
N TYR A 52 2.85 -8.69 3.69
CA TYR A 52 3.20 -7.30 3.35
C TYR A 52 3.19 -6.37 4.55
N LEU A 53 2.21 -6.50 5.45
CA LEU A 53 2.19 -5.72 6.69
C LEU A 53 3.36 -6.09 7.60
N SER A 54 3.67 -7.39 7.64
CA SER A 54 4.76 -7.94 8.43
C SER A 54 6.12 -7.49 7.93
N ALA A 55 6.33 -7.41 6.61
CA ALA A 55 7.58 -7.03 5.96
C ALA A 55 7.82 -5.51 5.89
N GLN A 56 7.07 -4.69 6.63
CA GLN A 56 7.21 -3.24 6.53
C GLN A 56 8.57 -2.75 7.01
N SER A 57 9.13 -1.80 6.25
CA SER A 57 10.45 -1.21 6.52
C SER A 57 10.58 -0.47 7.86
N ARG A 58 9.43 -0.16 8.50
CA ARG A 58 9.38 0.45 9.83
C ARG A 58 9.74 -0.53 10.95
N CYS A 59 9.61 -1.83 10.69
CA CYS A 59 9.92 -2.89 11.65
C CYS A 59 11.11 -3.75 11.20
N PHE A 60 11.24 -4.01 9.89
CA PHE A 60 12.31 -4.86 9.36
C PHE A 60 13.03 -4.18 8.19
N SER A 61 14.34 -3.98 8.34
CA SER A 61 15.15 -3.23 7.38
C SER A 61 15.32 -3.96 6.03
N ASP A 62 15.26 -5.29 6.04
CA ASP A 62 15.37 -6.15 4.86
C ASP A 62 14.09 -6.20 4.03
N LYS A 63 12.96 -5.77 4.61
CA LYS A 63 11.62 -5.78 3.99
C LYS A 63 11.22 -7.16 3.48
N THR A 64 11.60 -8.21 4.21
CA THR A 64 11.25 -9.58 3.85
C THR A 64 10.31 -10.22 4.86
N TRP A 65 9.38 -11.04 4.38
CA TRP A 65 8.58 -11.91 5.22
C TRP A 65 8.17 -13.17 4.47
N THR A 66 8.25 -14.31 5.15
CA THR A 66 7.84 -15.60 4.58
C THR A 66 6.74 -16.19 5.45
N VAL A 67 5.63 -16.52 4.81
CA VAL A 67 4.55 -17.27 5.42
C VAL A 67 4.68 -18.71 4.96
N LYS A 68 4.97 -19.60 5.90
CA LYS A 68 5.10 -21.04 5.63
C LYS A 68 3.73 -21.69 5.64
N GLN A 69 3.53 -22.67 4.78
CA GLN A 69 2.35 -23.52 4.83
C GLN A 69 2.30 -24.26 6.18
N LEU A 70 1.12 -24.34 6.77
CA LEU A 70 0.84 -25.13 7.97
C LEU A 70 0.68 -26.61 7.62
N ASP A 71 0.95 -27.48 8.59
CA ASP A 71 0.86 -28.93 8.46
C ASP A 71 0.32 -29.56 9.75
N ASP A 72 0.24 -30.89 9.79
CA ASP A 72 -0.29 -31.63 10.94
C ASP A 72 0.56 -31.49 12.21
N ASP A 73 1.86 -31.17 12.07
CA ASP A 73 2.76 -30.92 13.19
C ASP A 73 2.68 -29.45 13.66
N HIS A 74 2.35 -28.53 12.74
CA HIS A 74 2.29 -27.08 12.96
C HIS A 74 0.93 -26.53 12.51
N LYS A 75 -0.11 -26.78 13.31
CA LYS A 75 -1.50 -26.39 13.01
C LYS A 75 -1.83 -24.91 13.25
N ARG A 76 -0.85 -24.10 13.64
CA ARG A 76 -1.03 -22.66 13.92
C ARG A 76 0.28 -21.90 13.70
N TYR A 77 0.16 -20.62 13.37
CA TYR A 77 1.31 -19.72 13.40
C TYR A 77 1.70 -19.36 14.83
N PRO A 78 3.00 -19.31 15.15
CA PRO A 78 3.46 -18.91 16.47
C PRO A 78 3.21 -17.40 16.68
N PRO A 79 2.86 -16.98 17.91
CA PRO A 79 2.92 -15.57 18.31
C PRO A 79 4.28 -14.94 17.98
N PRO A 80 4.33 -13.64 17.68
CA PRO A 80 5.59 -12.92 17.57
C PRO A 80 6.37 -12.99 18.89
N ASN A 81 7.68 -13.18 18.80
CA ASN A 81 8.60 -13.20 19.93
C ASN A 81 9.85 -12.38 19.62
N ASP A 82 10.62 -12.03 20.66
CA ASP A 82 11.89 -11.33 20.54
C ASP A 82 11.82 -10.14 19.55
N ASP A 83 12.73 -10.10 18.57
CA ASP A 83 12.81 -9.06 17.54
C ASP A 83 11.60 -9.01 16.59
N LYS A 84 10.67 -9.96 16.68
CA LYS A 84 9.43 -9.98 15.88
C LYS A 84 8.24 -9.37 16.61
N ALA A 85 8.29 -9.20 17.94
CA ALA A 85 7.26 -8.52 18.74
C ALA A 85 7.28 -6.99 18.54
N THR A 86 7.07 -6.58 17.30
CA THR A 86 7.13 -5.19 16.83
C THR A 86 5.72 -4.64 16.60
N PRO A 87 5.55 -3.31 16.46
CA PRO A 87 4.25 -2.74 16.08
C PRO A 87 3.67 -3.31 14.77
N CYS A 88 4.50 -3.86 13.87
CA CYS A 88 4.03 -4.53 12.66
C CYS A 88 3.38 -5.90 12.93
N GLN A 89 3.60 -6.53 14.09
CA GLN A 89 2.95 -7.78 14.50
C GLN A 89 1.89 -7.57 15.59
N CYS A 90 2.09 -6.58 16.46
CA CYS A 90 1.29 -6.32 17.65
C CYS A 90 0.07 -5.43 17.37
N ASN A 91 -0.73 -5.77 16.36
CA ASN A 91 -1.91 -4.99 15.98
C ASN A 91 -3.07 -5.88 15.49
N GLU A 92 -4.30 -5.37 15.63
CA GLU A 92 -5.52 -6.11 15.31
C GLU A 92 -5.56 -6.66 13.87
N PRO A 93 -5.32 -5.87 12.80
CA PRO A 93 -5.45 -6.39 11.46
C PRO A 93 -4.44 -7.48 11.14
N VAL A 94 -3.21 -7.39 11.66
CA VAL A 94 -2.19 -8.43 11.45
C VAL A 94 -2.56 -9.72 12.16
N TYR A 95 -3.06 -9.64 13.39
CA TYR A 95 -3.61 -10.79 14.10
C TYR A 95 -4.80 -11.42 13.35
N SER A 96 -5.79 -10.61 12.96
CA SER A 96 -6.97 -11.09 12.24
C SER A 96 -6.60 -11.78 10.92
N LEU A 97 -5.67 -11.21 10.16
CA LEU A 97 -5.20 -11.79 8.90
C LEU A 97 -4.50 -13.13 9.13
N ILE A 98 -3.63 -13.26 10.13
CA ILE A 98 -2.91 -14.53 10.35
C ILE A 98 -3.81 -15.62 10.95
N GLN A 99 -4.81 -15.26 11.75
CA GLN A 99 -5.84 -16.21 12.20
C GLN A 99 -6.69 -16.70 11.02
N ALA A 100 -7.13 -15.80 10.15
CA ALA A 100 -7.84 -16.18 8.92
C ALA A 100 -6.96 -17.05 7.99
N CYS A 101 -5.64 -16.81 7.97
CA CYS A 101 -4.69 -17.59 7.18
C CYS A 101 -4.58 -19.02 7.69
N THR A 102 -4.69 -19.19 9.01
CA THR A 102 -4.73 -20.51 9.66
C THR A 102 -5.99 -21.26 9.22
N VAL A 103 -7.15 -20.59 9.30
CA VAL A 103 -8.44 -21.16 8.89
C VAL A 103 -8.50 -21.50 7.42
N CYS A 104 -8.01 -20.63 6.54
CA CYS A 104 -8.05 -20.89 5.11
C CYS A 104 -7.18 -22.08 4.69
N GLN A 105 -6.17 -22.43 5.50
CA GLN A 105 -5.34 -23.63 5.34
C GLN A 105 -5.96 -24.88 5.98
N GLY A 106 -7.18 -24.79 6.52
CA GLY A 106 -7.91 -25.93 7.08
C GLY A 106 -7.65 -26.18 8.57
N PHE A 107 -7.02 -25.25 9.27
CA PHE A 107 -6.73 -25.38 10.71
C PHE A 107 -7.51 -24.38 11.55
N PRO A 108 -7.92 -24.71 12.78
CA PRO A 108 -8.70 -23.80 13.61
C PRO A 108 -7.87 -22.61 14.13
N ALA A 109 -8.46 -21.41 14.13
CA ALA A 109 -7.90 -20.21 14.76
C ALA A 109 -8.02 -20.27 16.29
N ASN A 110 -7.10 -20.99 16.94
CA ASN A 110 -7.12 -21.24 18.38
C ASN A 110 -6.20 -20.33 19.19
N THR A 111 -5.40 -19.47 18.55
CA THR A 111 -4.52 -18.54 19.27
C THR A 111 -5.34 -17.33 19.70
N SER A 112 -5.49 -17.09 21.00
CA SER A 112 -6.17 -15.89 21.52
C SER A 112 -5.38 -14.62 21.19
N TRP A 113 -6.02 -13.47 21.29
CA TRP A 113 -5.34 -12.19 21.13
C TRP A 113 -4.28 -12.00 22.22
N SER A 114 -4.61 -12.35 23.46
CA SER A 114 -3.69 -12.29 24.62
C SER A 114 -2.47 -13.17 24.40
N ASP A 115 -2.64 -14.41 23.93
CA ASP A 115 -1.51 -15.31 23.62
C ASP A 115 -0.66 -14.76 22.46
N TRP A 116 -1.30 -14.14 21.45
CA TRP A 116 -0.58 -13.52 20.33
C TRP A 116 0.26 -12.33 20.77
N THR A 117 -0.21 -11.57 21.75
CA THR A 117 0.37 -10.30 22.17
C THR A 117 1.18 -10.38 23.47
N ASP A 118 1.41 -11.58 23.99
CA ASP A 118 2.13 -11.81 25.25
C ASP A 118 3.53 -11.15 25.28
N ALA A 119 4.25 -11.19 24.16
CA ALA A 119 5.58 -10.58 24.03
C ALA A 119 5.56 -9.12 23.56
N CYS A 120 4.37 -8.53 23.33
CA CYS A 120 4.24 -7.18 22.80
C CYS A 120 4.28 -6.14 23.91
N ASP A 121 5.20 -5.17 23.83
CA ASP A 121 5.23 -4.03 24.75
C ASP A 121 3.96 -3.16 24.66
N HIS A 122 3.47 -2.97 23.43
CA HIS A 122 2.29 -2.18 23.12
C HIS A 122 1.51 -2.83 21.98
N THR A 123 0.18 -2.72 22.07
CA THR A 123 -0.74 -3.19 21.03
C THR A 123 -1.49 -2.04 20.38
N TYR A 124 -1.86 -2.19 19.11
CA TYR A 124 -2.51 -1.14 18.33
C TYR A 124 -3.87 -1.60 17.77
N GLN A 125 -4.87 -0.73 17.92
CA GLN A 125 -6.10 -0.81 17.16
C GLN A 125 -5.82 -0.32 15.73
N GLY A 126 -5.97 -1.20 14.75
CA GLY A 126 -5.54 -0.95 13.37
C GLY A 126 -4.02 -0.97 13.16
N PHE A 127 -3.61 -0.82 11.90
CA PHE A 127 -2.19 -0.84 11.54
C PHE A 127 -1.52 0.51 11.86
N PRO A 128 -0.45 0.55 12.68
CA PRO A 128 0.09 1.81 13.23
C PRO A 128 0.89 2.64 12.22
N TYR A 129 1.11 2.13 11.01
CA TYR A 129 1.85 2.82 9.97
C TYR A 129 0.95 3.12 8.76
N GLY A 130 1.32 4.14 7.99
CA GLY A 130 0.64 4.41 6.72
C GLY A 130 0.75 3.21 5.78
N LEU A 131 -0.39 2.81 5.20
CA LEU A 131 -0.44 1.75 4.22
C LEU A 131 -0.02 2.27 2.84
N SER A 132 0.72 1.44 2.10
CA SER A 132 0.92 1.68 0.67
C SER A 132 -0.43 1.58 -0.04
N PRO A 133 -0.73 2.43 -1.03
CA PRO A 133 -1.96 2.29 -1.83
C PRO A 133 -2.02 0.97 -2.62
N LEU A 134 -0.90 0.24 -2.69
CA LEU A 134 -0.81 -1.07 -3.31
C LEU A 134 -1.21 -2.22 -2.36
N ILE A 135 -1.33 -1.96 -1.05
CA ILE A 135 -1.72 -2.96 -0.04
C ILE A 135 -3.12 -2.61 0.43
N GLU A 136 -4.05 -3.53 0.23
CA GLU A 136 -5.40 -3.39 0.73
C GLU A 136 -5.65 -4.38 1.85
N VAL A 137 -6.01 -3.85 3.02
CA VAL A 137 -6.42 -4.63 4.20
C VAL A 137 -7.94 -4.76 4.17
N PRO A 138 -8.50 -5.99 4.12
CA PRO A 138 -9.94 -6.19 4.22
C PRO A 138 -10.52 -5.52 5.48
N ALA A 139 -11.66 -4.85 5.33
CA ALA A 139 -12.26 -4.10 6.44
C ALA A 139 -12.59 -4.98 7.66
N TRP A 140 -12.98 -6.24 7.44
CA TRP A 140 -13.24 -7.20 8.53
C TRP A 140 -12.01 -7.51 9.39
N ALA A 141 -10.79 -7.25 8.91
CA ALA A 141 -9.57 -7.48 9.68
C ALA A 141 -9.44 -6.50 10.87
N ASN A 142 -10.15 -5.38 10.83
CA ASN A 142 -10.16 -4.38 11.91
C ASN A 142 -11.36 -4.54 12.86
N LEU A 143 -12.01 -5.70 12.86
CA LEU A 143 -13.00 -6.03 13.88
C LEU A 143 -12.31 -6.18 15.24
N ASP A 144 -13.03 -5.81 16.31
CA ASP A 144 -12.50 -5.84 17.67
C ASP A 144 -12.20 -7.28 18.11
N VAL A 145 -10.91 -7.60 18.16
CA VAL A 145 -10.35 -8.86 18.65
C VAL A 145 -9.80 -8.72 20.07
N ILE A 146 -9.62 -7.49 20.54
CA ILE A 146 -9.05 -7.18 21.85
C ILE A 146 -10.08 -7.51 22.94
N GLN A 147 -11.30 -6.98 22.79
CA GLN A 147 -12.37 -7.24 23.76
C GLN A 147 -12.85 -8.69 23.71
N ALA A 148 -12.87 -9.28 22.51
CA ALA A 148 -13.29 -10.67 22.31
C ALA A 148 -12.21 -11.70 22.70
N ASP A 149 -10.97 -11.23 22.85
CA ASP A 149 -9.74 -12.02 23.01
C ASP A 149 -9.53 -13.09 21.91
N LYS A 150 -10.18 -12.93 20.75
CA LYS A 150 -10.10 -13.89 19.65
C LYS A 150 -10.58 -13.29 18.33
N TRP A 151 -10.10 -13.88 17.24
CA TRP A 151 -10.71 -13.74 15.93
C TRP A 151 -11.87 -14.74 15.76
N SER A 152 -12.92 -14.34 15.03
CA SER A 152 -14.10 -15.17 14.76
C SER A 152 -14.42 -15.19 13.27
N GLU A 153 -14.30 -16.37 12.65
CA GLU A 153 -14.60 -16.58 11.23
C GLU A 153 -16.04 -16.16 10.90
N ALA A 154 -17.01 -16.59 11.71
CA ALA A 154 -18.42 -16.29 11.48
C ALA A 154 -18.69 -14.78 11.47
N VAL A 155 -18.11 -14.04 12.42
CA VAL A 155 -18.29 -12.58 12.52
C VAL A 155 -17.60 -11.88 11.34
N ALA A 156 -16.37 -12.28 11.01
CA ALA A 156 -15.63 -11.73 9.88
C ALA A 156 -16.35 -11.97 8.55
N LYS A 157 -16.89 -13.17 8.35
CA LYS A 157 -17.64 -13.55 7.15
C LYS A 157 -18.93 -12.75 7.00
N THR A 158 -19.75 -12.68 8.05
CA THR A 158 -20.96 -11.86 8.04
C THR A 158 -20.63 -10.39 7.74
N TYR A 159 -19.56 -9.85 8.32
CA TYR A 159 -19.13 -8.49 8.00
C TYR A 159 -18.77 -8.34 6.52
N ALA A 160 -17.95 -9.25 5.97
CA ALA A 160 -17.55 -9.23 4.57
C ALA A 160 -18.75 -9.27 3.61
N GLU A 161 -19.77 -10.09 3.91
CA GLU A 161 -20.98 -10.22 3.10
C GLU A 161 -21.87 -8.96 3.16
N THR A 162 -21.93 -8.25 4.30
CA THR A 162 -22.73 -7.01 4.42
C THR A 162 -22.15 -5.83 3.66
N GLN A 163 -20.81 -5.71 3.59
CA GLN A 163 -20.11 -4.70 2.78
C GLN A 163 -20.04 -5.09 1.30
N ASN A 164 -20.17 -6.40 1.10
CA ASN A 164 -20.16 -7.27 -0.05
C ASN A 164 -21.42 -7.58 -0.87
N PRO A 165 -22.53 -6.81 -0.92
CA PRO A 165 -23.80 -7.37 -1.38
C PRO A 165 -23.62 -7.88 -2.81
N GLY A 166 -23.56 -9.22 -2.94
CA GLY A 166 -23.48 -9.87 -4.23
C GLY A 166 -24.71 -9.55 -5.07
N PRO A 167 -24.83 -10.08 -6.29
CA PRO A 167 -26.05 -9.95 -7.06
C PRO A 167 -27.20 -10.62 -6.29
N SER A 168 -27.96 -9.83 -5.54
CA SER A 168 -29.12 -10.30 -4.80
C SER A 168 -30.09 -10.93 -5.77
N THR A 169 -30.32 -12.23 -5.65
CA THR A 169 -31.49 -12.90 -6.20
C THR A 169 -32.67 -12.43 -5.35
N GLY A 170 -33.19 -11.25 -5.69
CA GLY A 170 -34.20 -10.55 -4.92
C GLY A 170 -35.53 -11.30 -4.92
N THR A 171 -35.90 -11.85 -3.77
CA THR A 171 -37.31 -12.05 -3.42
C THR A 171 -37.75 -10.82 -2.64
N SER A 172 -38.58 -9.99 -3.28
CA SER A 172 -39.17 -8.80 -2.69
C SER A 172 -40.17 -9.16 -1.60
N THR A 173 -39.99 -8.59 -0.40
CA THR A 173 -41.13 -8.28 0.47
C THR A 173 -40.74 -7.06 1.30
N GLY A 174 -41.32 -5.91 0.95
CA GLY A 174 -41.05 -4.63 1.61
C GLY A 174 -41.76 -4.51 2.95
N ILE A 175 -41.22 -3.64 3.81
CA ILE A 175 -41.90 -2.88 4.90
C ILE A 175 -40.89 -1.81 5.41
N PRO A 176 -41.37 -0.67 5.95
CA PRO A 176 -40.66 0.62 5.89
C PRO A 176 -39.67 0.90 7.02
N SER A 177 -38.70 1.76 6.66
CA SER A 177 -37.69 2.46 7.46
C SER A 177 -38.25 3.27 8.64
N PRO A 178 -37.50 3.34 9.77
CA PRO A 178 -37.41 4.54 10.57
C PRO A 178 -36.01 5.18 10.43
N SER A 179 -36.03 6.46 10.05
CA SER A 179 -34.90 7.38 9.96
C SER A 179 -34.07 7.46 11.25
N GLY A 180 -32.78 7.16 11.13
CA GLY A 180 -31.72 7.55 12.07
C GLY A 180 -30.60 8.23 11.29
N THR A 181 -30.44 9.53 11.49
CA THR A 181 -29.45 10.38 10.81
C THR A 181 -28.04 9.99 11.23
N HIS A 182 -27.34 9.22 10.39
CA HIS A 182 -25.89 9.05 10.48
C HIS A 182 -25.22 10.00 9.48
N PRO A 183 -24.21 10.79 9.87
CA PRO A 183 -23.51 11.67 8.95
C PRO A 183 -22.84 10.84 7.85
N ASP A 184 -23.20 11.20 6.63
CA ASP A 184 -22.82 10.62 5.36
C ASP A 184 -21.33 10.93 5.10
N TYR A 185 -20.44 10.02 5.51
CA TYR A 185 -18.99 10.15 5.31
C TYR A 185 -18.57 9.98 3.83
N ASN A 186 -19.50 9.60 2.94
CA ASN A 186 -19.22 9.34 1.54
C ASN A 186 -19.35 10.57 0.62
N LYS A 187 -19.23 11.78 1.17
CA LYS A 187 -19.38 13.02 0.39
C LYS A 187 -18.23 14.02 0.50
N VAL A 188 -16.99 13.58 0.73
CA VAL A 188 -15.79 14.35 0.34
C VAL A 188 -14.61 13.41 0.10
N ILE A 189 -14.47 12.81 -1.09
CA ILE A 189 -13.22 12.73 -1.88
C ILE A 189 -13.61 12.48 -3.35
N LYS A 190 -13.81 13.57 -4.10
CA LYS A 190 -13.51 13.56 -5.54
C LYS A 190 -12.14 14.21 -5.69
N ILE A 191 -11.09 13.41 -5.83
CA ILE A 191 -9.84 13.90 -6.42
C ILE A 191 -9.52 13.01 -7.61
N ILE A 192 -9.59 13.64 -8.77
CA ILE A 192 -9.18 13.15 -10.09
C ILE A 192 -7.69 12.85 -10.03
N ILE A 193 -7.28 11.58 -10.10
CA ILE A 193 -5.94 11.19 -10.59
C ILE A 193 -6.08 9.94 -11.46
N GLY A 194 -6.79 10.10 -12.57
CA GLY A 194 -6.57 9.28 -13.75
C GLY A 194 -5.48 9.93 -14.59
N SER A 195 -4.28 9.35 -14.59
CA SER A 195 -3.21 9.49 -15.59
C SER A 195 -2.91 10.88 -16.18
N SER A 196 -2.41 11.83 -15.38
CA SER A 196 -1.75 13.05 -15.89
C SER A 196 -0.22 12.94 -15.99
N VAL A 197 0.37 11.82 -15.57
CA VAL A 197 1.83 11.61 -15.57
C VAL A 197 2.42 11.48 -16.99
N GLY A 198 1.61 11.19 -18.01
CA GLY A 198 2.08 11.17 -19.39
C GLY A 198 2.28 12.57 -19.97
N ILE A 199 1.24 13.40 -19.94
CA ILE A 199 1.19 14.67 -20.69
C ILE A 199 1.89 15.80 -19.92
N GLY A 200 1.72 15.87 -18.59
CA GLY A 200 2.37 16.89 -17.77
C GLY A 200 3.89 16.76 -17.79
N CYS A 201 4.41 15.53 -17.64
CA CYS A 201 5.84 15.27 -17.74
C CYS A 201 6.37 15.52 -19.16
N LEU A 202 5.63 15.16 -20.21
CA LEU A 202 6.04 15.45 -21.59
C LEU A 202 6.16 16.96 -21.86
N LEU A 203 5.19 17.76 -21.40
CA LEU A 203 5.23 19.22 -21.58
C LEU A 203 6.39 19.86 -20.82
N ILE A 204 6.67 19.39 -19.60
CA ILE A 204 7.81 19.87 -18.80
C ILE A 204 9.14 19.47 -19.45
N ILE A 205 9.26 18.24 -19.95
CA ILE A 205 10.46 17.77 -20.66
C ILE A 205 10.68 18.59 -21.94
N VAL A 206 9.63 18.82 -22.73
CA VAL A 206 9.71 19.64 -23.95
C VAL A 206 10.10 21.08 -23.61
N ALA A 207 9.51 21.68 -22.57
CA ALA A 207 9.84 23.03 -22.12
C ALA A 207 11.30 23.16 -21.67
N VAL A 208 11.82 22.19 -20.91
CA VAL A 208 13.23 22.16 -20.48
C VAL A 208 14.17 22.01 -21.68
N ILE A 209 13.84 21.14 -22.66
CA ILE A 209 14.61 20.99 -23.89
C ILE A 209 14.65 22.32 -24.67
N ILE A 210 13.51 23.00 -24.83
CA ILE A 210 13.42 24.29 -25.53
C ILE A 210 14.26 25.36 -24.82
N ILE A 211 14.12 25.51 -23.50
CA ILE A 211 14.88 26.51 -22.73
C ILE A 211 16.38 26.23 -22.81
N CYS A 212 16.79 24.97 -22.74
CA CYS A 212 18.20 24.58 -22.90
C CYS A 212 18.72 24.89 -24.32
N ARG A 213 17.92 24.65 -25.36
CA ARG A 213 18.28 24.99 -26.76
C ARG A 213 18.38 26.50 -26.96
N LEU A 214 17.49 27.29 -26.33
CA LEU A 214 17.51 28.76 -26.41
C LEU A 214 18.73 29.36 -25.69
N ARG A 215 19.10 28.85 -24.51
CA ARG A 215 20.30 29.32 -23.79
C ARG A 215 21.61 28.92 -24.46
N ASN A 216 21.59 27.88 -25.28
CA ASN A 216 22.76 27.40 -26.01
C ASN A 216 22.85 27.93 -27.45
N ARG A 217 21.96 28.85 -27.86
CA ARG A 217 22.17 29.59 -29.10
C ARG A 217 23.41 30.48 -28.91
N PRO A 218 24.43 30.37 -29.78
CA PRO A 218 25.58 31.25 -29.71
C PRO A 218 25.07 32.69 -29.84
N ARG A 219 25.45 33.54 -28.88
CA ARG A 219 25.11 34.98 -28.93
C ARG A 219 25.63 35.50 -30.27
N LEU A 220 24.75 36.07 -31.09
CA LEU A 220 25.17 36.78 -32.29
C LEU A 220 26.18 37.84 -31.84
N PRO A 221 27.37 37.91 -32.47
CA PRO A 221 28.33 38.95 -32.14
C PRO A 221 27.66 40.31 -32.36
N PRO A 222 27.90 41.29 -31.47
CA PRO A 222 27.30 42.61 -31.62
C PRO A 222 27.67 43.22 -32.98
N PRO A 223 26.79 44.03 -33.60
CA PRO A 223 27.11 44.72 -34.85
C PRO A 223 28.38 45.55 -34.63
N GLY A 224 29.41 45.29 -35.42
CA GLY A 224 30.69 45.98 -35.29
C GLY A 224 30.55 47.48 -35.56
N ASP A 225 30.98 48.29 -34.59
CA ASP A 225 31.16 49.73 -34.76
C ASP A 225 32.26 50.01 -35.79
N ALA A 226 31.86 50.21 -37.03
CA ALA A 226 32.71 50.77 -38.07
C ALA A 226 32.80 52.29 -37.90
N ARG A 227 33.68 52.76 -37.00
CA ARG A 227 34.29 54.11 -37.08
C ARG A 227 35.35 54.30 -35.99
N ASN A 228 36.62 54.43 -36.37
CA ASN A 228 37.34 55.71 -36.33
C ASN A 228 38.79 55.55 -36.83
N PRO A 229 39.19 56.19 -37.94
CA PRO A 229 40.59 56.31 -38.33
C PRO A 229 41.14 57.65 -37.82
N ALA A 230 41.94 57.67 -36.76
CA ALA A 230 42.91 58.74 -36.53
C ALA A 230 43.88 58.39 -35.41
N ARG A 231 45.12 58.82 -35.64
CA ARG A 231 46.14 59.23 -34.66
C ARG A 231 47.20 58.19 -34.33
N MET A 232 48.33 58.31 -35.03
CA MET A 232 49.65 58.43 -34.42
C MET A 232 50.60 59.10 -35.41
N GLY A 233 50.93 60.37 -35.15
CA GLY A 233 52.20 60.94 -35.57
C GLY A 233 53.24 60.74 -34.46
N PRO A 234 54.53 60.87 -34.75
CA PRO A 234 55.57 61.11 -33.75
C PRO A 234 55.52 62.54 -33.20
#